data_AF-A0A8J8HRG7-F1
#
_entry.id   AF-A0A8J8HRG7-F1
#
_cell.length_a   1.000
_cell.length_b   1.000
_cell.length_c   1.000
_cell.angle_alpha   90.00
_cell.angle_beta   90.00
_cell.angle_gamma   90.00
#
_symmetry.space_group_name_H-M   'P 1'
#
loop_
_entity.id
_entity.type
_entity.pdbx_description
1 polymer ?
#
loop_
_entity_poly.entity_id
_entity_poly.type
_entity_poly.pdbx_seq_one_letter_code
_entity_poly.pdbx_strand_id
1 'polypeptide(L)'
;MTAYTREEKDWLEREWAFRAWGRAGLLSTDDYRQVLAWEAEAVPMDLVVAALNTFFDRREKREKLRTFVALKHLDRDVAKAVKLRESLLRAGPAMDAGKEWAQVKAPLRDDPAAKAAFEVWQRLQASAPSPEAAGYLAHHDQEREARATLLGLAEAALGPAAEALREELRQRLEAADMKEGSLVWKRAWNHHWARLVASAWGLPLGGA
;
A
#
# COMPACT_ATOMS: atom_id res chain seq x y z
N MET A 1 23.44 3.77 9.70
CA MET A 1 22.34 4.76 9.70
C MET A 1 22.25 5.38 11.08
N THR A 2 21.89 6.64 11.15
CA THR A 2 22.04 7.51 12.33
C THR A 2 20.92 7.31 13.34
N ALA A 3 21.27 7.28 14.62
CA ALA A 3 20.35 7.36 15.75
C ALA A 3 19.47 8.62 15.65
N TYR A 4 18.25 8.56 16.19
CA TYR A 4 17.37 9.73 16.27
C TYR A 4 18.06 10.83 17.07
N THR A 5 18.05 12.03 16.52
CA THR A 5 18.58 13.22 17.16
C THR A 5 17.77 13.57 18.40
N ARG A 6 18.38 14.36 19.29
CA ARG A 6 17.68 14.87 20.48
C ARG A 6 16.45 15.70 20.10
N GLU A 7 16.57 16.50 19.05
CA GLU A 7 15.50 17.35 18.53
C GLU A 7 14.30 16.54 18.02
N GLU A 8 14.54 15.45 17.30
CA GLU A 8 13.47 14.55 16.82
C GLU A 8 12.72 13.88 17.97
N LYS A 9 13.44 13.47 19.02
CA LYS A 9 12.82 12.87 20.22
C LYS A 9 11.99 13.90 21.00
N ASP A 10 12.52 15.10 21.19
CA ASP A 10 11.81 16.20 21.86
C ASP A 10 10.56 16.63 21.05
N TRP A 11 10.63 16.55 19.72
CA TRP A 11 9.47 16.80 18.86
C TRP A 11 8.41 15.72 19.00
N LEU A 12 8.78 14.43 18.96
CA LEU A 12 7.84 13.30 19.16
C LEU A 12 7.11 13.44 20.49
N GLU A 13 7.86 13.79 21.52
CA GLU A 13 7.31 13.99 22.86
C GLU A 13 6.24 15.07 22.88
N ARG A 14 6.54 16.25 22.31
CA ARG A 14 5.62 17.38 22.25
C ARG A 14 4.40 17.09 21.39
N GLU A 15 4.57 16.50 20.21
CA GLU A 15 3.47 16.24 19.28
C GLU A 15 2.54 15.14 19.82
N TRP A 16 3.11 14.06 20.37
CA TRP A 16 2.34 13.02 21.04
C TRP A 16 1.56 13.57 22.22
N ALA A 17 2.25 14.32 23.10
CA ALA A 17 1.63 14.94 24.25
C ALA A 17 0.48 15.86 23.86
N PHE A 18 0.72 16.72 22.86
CA PHE A 18 -0.27 17.65 22.34
C PHE A 18 -1.53 16.95 21.85
N ARG A 19 -1.40 15.89 21.06
CA ARG A 19 -2.55 15.17 20.47
C ARG A 19 -3.22 14.19 21.42
N ALA A 20 -2.50 13.62 22.38
CA ALA A 20 -3.04 12.70 23.36
C ALA A 20 -3.70 13.42 24.55
N TRP A 21 -3.07 14.49 25.06
CA TRP A 21 -3.39 15.13 26.33
C TRP A 21 -3.40 16.67 26.28
N GLY A 22 -3.25 17.30 25.10
CA GLY A 22 -3.12 18.75 24.97
C GLY A 22 -1.73 19.26 25.36
N ARG A 23 -1.58 20.56 25.62
CA ARG A 23 -0.26 21.21 25.84
C ARG A 23 0.48 20.79 27.13
N ALA A 24 -0.07 19.90 27.94
CA ALA A 24 0.42 19.62 29.29
C ALA A 24 1.04 18.22 29.47
N GLY A 25 1.06 17.38 28.42
CA GLY A 25 1.58 16.02 28.52
C GLY A 25 3.10 15.92 28.31
N LEU A 26 3.68 14.83 28.80
CA LEU A 26 4.99 14.31 28.40
C LEU A 26 4.81 12.82 28.05
N LEU A 27 5.80 12.23 27.37
CA LEU A 27 5.77 10.79 27.10
C LEU A 27 5.86 10.02 28.42
N SER A 28 5.06 8.96 28.55
CA SER A 28 5.26 8.03 29.65
C SER A 28 6.56 7.25 29.48
N THR A 29 7.07 6.64 30.56
CA THR A 29 8.25 5.76 30.50
C THR A 29 8.09 4.64 29.48
N ASP A 30 6.88 4.09 29.33
CA ASP A 30 6.59 3.04 28.36
C ASP A 30 6.58 3.57 26.92
N ASP A 31 6.09 4.79 26.72
CA ASP A 31 6.15 5.44 25.41
C ASP A 31 7.60 5.77 25.02
N TYR A 32 8.41 6.24 25.98
CA TYR A 32 9.84 6.48 25.75
C TYR A 32 10.59 5.20 25.37
N ARG A 33 10.29 4.07 26.02
CA ARG A 33 10.85 2.75 25.63
C ARG A 33 10.47 2.37 24.21
N GLN A 34 9.26 2.68 23.76
CA GLN A 34 8.84 2.42 22.39
C GLN A 34 9.64 3.26 21.38
N VAL A 35 9.93 4.53 21.70
CA VAL A 35 10.79 5.38 20.85
C VAL A 35 12.19 4.78 20.73
N LEU A 36 12.77 4.30 21.84
CA LEU A 36 14.08 3.63 21.83
C LEU A 36 14.06 2.31 21.03
N ALA A 37 12.94 1.58 21.06
CA ALA A 37 12.79 0.36 20.26
C ALA A 37 12.77 0.67 18.74
N TRP A 38 12.02 1.70 18.31
CA TRP A 38 12.01 2.13 16.91
C TRP A 38 13.37 2.66 16.45
N GLU A 39 14.10 3.36 17.32
CA GLU A 39 15.47 3.79 17.05
C GLU A 39 16.42 2.60 16.87
N ALA A 40 16.33 1.57 17.72
CA ALA A 40 17.13 0.35 17.60
C ALA A 40 16.82 -0.43 16.31
N GLU A 41 15.58 -0.38 15.84
CA GLU A 41 15.15 -0.95 14.56
C GLU A 41 15.46 -0.07 13.35
N ALA A 42 16.11 1.09 13.56
CA ALA A 42 16.41 2.07 12.52
C ALA A 42 15.18 2.51 11.71
N VAL A 43 14.02 2.58 12.38
CA VAL A 43 12.81 3.13 11.79
C VAL A 43 13.07 4.59 11.42
N PRO A 44 12.67 5.07 10.23
CA PRO A 44 12.77 6.49 9.88
C PRO A 44 11.75 7.35 10.62
N MET A 45 12.20 8.51 11.12
CA MET A 45 11.40 9.44 11.92
C MET A 45 10.17 9.96 11.15
N ASP A 46 10.31 10.25 9.86
CA ASP A 46 9.23 10.65 8.96
C ASP A 46 8.07 9.64 8.95
N LEU A 47 8.37 8.34 8.98
CA LEU A 47 7.35 7.28 9.01
C LEU A 47 6.64 7.20 10.36
N VAL A 48 7.36 7.46 11.46
CA VAL A 48 6.76 7.53 12.79
C VAL A 48 5.77 8.70 12.87
N VAL A 49 6.14 9.87 12.33
CA VAL A 49 5.26 11.05 12.26
C VAL A 49 4.02 10.77 11.41
N ALA A 50 4.17 10.15 10.24
CA ALA A 50 3.04 9.81 9.38
C ALA A 50 2.08 8.82 10.06
N ALA A 51 2.61 7.81 10.76
CA ALA A 51 1.81 6.86 11.53
C ALA A 51 1.08 7.55 12.70
N LEU A 52 1.71 8.53 13.35
CA LEU A 52 1.14 9.37 14.41
C LEU A 52 -0.09 10.13 13.92
N ASN A 53 0.06 10.86 12.82
CA ASN A 53 -1.02 11.63 12.22
C ASN A 53 -2.20 10.72 11.84
N THR A 54 -1.91 9.63 11.12
CA THR A 54 -2.93 8.65 10.70
C THR A 54 -3.66 8.03 11.90
N PHE A 55 -2.94 7.76 13.00
CA PHE A 55 -3.54 7.23 14.21
C PHE A 55 -4.55 8.21 14.82
N PHE A 56 -4.19 9.49 14.95
CA PHE A 56 -5.08 10.50 15.52
C PHE A 56 -6.24 10.87 14.58
N ASP A 57 -6.03 10.95 13.27
CA ASP A 57 -7.09 11.20 12.29
C ASP A 57 -8.19 10.12 12.35
N ARG A 58 -7.79 8.85 12.49
CA ARG A 58 -8.75 7.74 12.66
C ARG A 58 -9.42 7.77 14.03
N ARG A 59 -8.78 8.35 15.04
CA ARG A 59 -9.33 8.47 16.40
C ARG A 59 -10.39 9.58 16.45
N GLU A 60 -10.16 10.71 15.82
CA GLU A 60 -11.14 11.82 15.74
C GLU A 60 -12.48 11.38 15.15
N LYS A 61 -12.45 10.40 14.24
CA LYS A 61 -13.65 9.82 13.61
C LYS A 61 -14.42 8.83 14.49
N ARG A 62 -13.97 8.53 15.73
CA ARG A 62 -14.63 7.55 16.62
C ARG A 62 -15.64 8.21 17.56
N GLU A 63 -16.84 7.66 17.60
CA GLU A 63 -17.95 8.08 18.47
C GLU A 63 -17.62 8.04 19.99
N LYS A 64 -16.76 7.10 20.41
CA LYS A 64 -16.26 7.01 21.79
C LYS A 64 -14.74 6.98 21.80
N LEU A 65 -14.15 8.09 22.24
CA LEU A 65 -12.71 8.20 22.43
C LEU A 65 -12.30 7.32 23.62
N ARG A 66 -11.35 6.40 23.40
CA ARG A 66 -10.71 5.69 24.51
C ARG A 66 -9.97 6.70 25.39
N THR A 67 -10.06 6.49 26.70
CA THR A 67 -9.40 7.31 27.74
C THR A 67 -7.89 7.11 27.79
N PHE A 68 -7.38 5.97 27.31
CA PHE A 68 -5.95 5.63 27.33
C PHE A 68 -5.39 5.39 25.93
N VAL A 69 -4.25 6.02 25.64
CA VAL A 69 -3.52 5.97 24.37
C VAL A 69 -2.03 5.86 24.68
N ALA A 70 -1.33 4.93 24.03
CA ALA A 70 0.10 4.67 24.19
C ALA A 70 0.78 4.54 22.81
N LEU A 71 2.06 4.92 22.70
CA LEU A 71 2.82 4.89 21.44
C LEU A 71 2.89 3.49 20.83
N LYS A 72 2.88 2.44 21.66
CA LYS A 72 2.80 1.04 21.20
C LYS A 72 1.59 0.75 20.31
N HIS A 73 0.52 1.55 20.37
CA HIS A 73 -0.62 1.39 19.47
C HIS A 73 -0.31 1.77 18.02
N LEU A 74 0.75 2.56 17.79
CA LEU A 74 1.23 2.96 16.48
C LEU A 74 2.16 1.93 15.86
N ASP A 75 2.70 1.02 16.67
CA ASP A 75 3.74 0.08 16.25
C ASP A 75 3.34 -0.71 14.99
N ARG A 76 2.08 -1.14 14.92
CA ARG A 76 1.54 -1.82 13.74
C ARG A 76 1.52 -0.93 12.49
N ASP A 77 1.23 0.36 12.63
CA ASP A 77 1.20 1.29 11.51
C ASP A 77 2.61 1.70 11.07
N VAL A 78 3.52 1.90 12.03
CA VAL A 78 4.95 2.11 11.79
C VAL A 78 5.54 0.92 11.04
N ALA A 79 5.32 -0.30 11.52
CA ALA A 79 5.80 -1.52 10.86
C ALA A 79 5.21 -1.69 9.44
N LYS A 80 3.97 -1.27 9.21
CA LYS A 80 3.38 -1.25 7.86
C LYS A 80 4.07 -0.23 6.96
N ALA A 81 4.31 0.98 7.47
CA ALA A 81 4.96 2.05 6.72
C ALA A 81 6.40 1.67 6.34
N VAL A 82 7.15 1.06 7.27
CA VAL A 82 8.50 0.53 7.01
C VAL A 82 8.47 -0.54 5.93
N LYS A 83 7.58 -1.54 6.05
CA LYS A 83 7.43 -2.58 5.03
C LYS A 83 7.03 -2.04 3.67
N LEU A 84 6.20 -1.00 3.63
CA LEU A 84 5.80 -0.35 2.40
C LEU A 84 6.99 0.38 1.77
N ARG A 85 7.74 1.16 2.55
CA ARG A 85 8.95 1.84 2.10
C ARG A 85 10.00 0.86 1.58
N GLU A 86 10.24 -0.25 2.27
CA GLU A 86 11.14 -1.30 1.81
C GLU A 86 10.65 -2.00 0.54
N SER A 87 9.33 -2.19 0.41
CA SER A 87 8.73 -2.75 -0.81
C SER A 87 8.92 -1.79 -1.99
N LEU A 88 8.75 -0.48 -1.78
CA LEU A 88 8.96 0.55 -2.79
C LEU A 88 10.43 0.70 -3.18
N LEU A 89 11.35 0.67 -2.21
CA LEU A 89 12.80 0.65 -2.47
C LEU A 89 13.21 -0.59 -3.30
N ARG A 90 12.58 -1.75 -3.04
CA ARG A 90 12.77 -2.97 -3.83
C ARG A 90 12.11 -2.89 -5.21
N ALA A 91 11.01 -2.16 -5.35
CA ALA A 91 10.33 -1.97 -6.63
C ALA A 91 11.12 -1.08 -7.61
N GLY A 92 12.07 -0.26 -7.12
CA GLY A 92 12.89 0.62 -7.95
C GLY A 92 12.14 1.90 -8.40
N PRO A 93 12.79 2.81 -9.16
CA PRO A 93 12.12 3.98 -9.70
C PRO A 93 10.93 3.56 -10.57
N ALA A 94 9.86 4.37 -10.54
CA ALA A 94 8.66 4.15 -11.33
C ALA A 94 9.04 3.77 -12.77
N MET A 95 8.69 2.56 -13.19
CA MET A 95 8.75 2.18 -14.59
C MET A 95 7.96 3.22 -15.37
N ASP A 96 8.59 3.80 -16.40
CA ASP A 96 8.07 4.87 -17.25
C ASP A 96 6.54 4.84 -17.36
N ALA A 97 5.90 5.93 -16.94
CA ALA A 97 4.48 6.23 -17.12
C ALA A 97 4.08 6.46 -18.60
N GLY A 98 4.74 5.75 -19.53
CA GLY A 98 4.79 6.04 -20.96
C GLY A 98 4.54 4.84 -21.88
N LYS A 99 3.83 3.80 -21.43
CA LYS A 99 3.25 2.81 -22.35
C LYS A 99 1.76 3.05 -22.47
N GLU A 100 1.41 3.78 -23.52
CA GLU A 100 0.08 4.30 -23.84
C GLU A 100 -0.96 3.19 -24.05
N TRP A 101 -2.24 3.48 -23.77
CA TRP A 101 -3.41 2.62 -24.08
C TRP A 101 -3.36 2.02 -25.51
N ALA A 102 -2.67 2.68 -26.44
CA ALA A 102 -2.41 2.21 -27.80
C ALA A 102 -1.75 0.82 -27.89
N GLN A 103 -0.99 0.40 -26.86
CA GLN A 103 -0.30 -0.90 -26.80
C GLN A 103 -1.22 -2.04 -26.34
N VAL A 104 -2.41 -1.72 -25.82
CA VAL A 104 -3.40 -2.72 -25.42
C VAL A 104 -3.91 -3.45 -26.65
N LYS A 105 -4.04 -4.77 -26.57
CA LYS A 105 -4.53 -5.60 -27.67
C LYS A 105 -6.07 -5.58 -27.74
N ALA A 106 -6.62 -5.72 -28.95
CA ALA A 106 -8.04 -5.98 -29.14
C ALA A 106 -8.42 -7.40 -28.67
N PRO A 107 -9.64 -7.66 -28.18
CA PRO A 107 -10.77 -6.71 -28.10
C PRO A 107 -10.70 -5.69 -26.95
N LEU A 108 -9.87 -5.90 -25.92
CA LEU A 108 -9.87 -5.03 -24.73
C LEU A 108 -9.61 -3.56 -25.05
N ARG A 109 -8.72 -3.26 -26.01
CA ARG A 109 -8.43 -1.90 -26.47
C ARG A 109 -9.67 -1.17 -26.99
N ASP A 110 -10.58 -1.92 -27.61
CA ASP A 110 -11.75 -1.38 -28.31
C ASP A 110 -12.97 -1.30 -27.39
N ASP A 111 -12.84 -1.78 -26.14
CA ASP A 111 -13.87 -1.66 -25.10
C ASP A 111 -13.83 -0.25 -24.46
N PRO A 112 -14.91 0.55 -24.60
CA PRO A 112 -14.98 1.89 -24.02
C PRO A 112 -14.97 1.90 -22.49
N ALA A 113 -15.51 0.86 -21.83
CA ALA A 113 -15.49 0.75 -20.39
C ALA A 113 -14.07 0.46 -19.88
N ALA A 114 -13.32 -0.40 -20.59
CA ALA A 114 -11.93 -0.70 -20.26
C ALA A 114 -11.04 0.53 -20.44
N LYS A 115 -11.25 1.31 -21.51
CA LYS A 115 -10.54 2.58 -21.73
C LYS A 115 -10.82 3.59 -20.61
N ALA A 116 -12.09 3.77 -20.23
CA ALA A 116 -12.45 4.67 -19.15
C ALA A 116 -11.84 4.23 -17.80
N ALA A 117 -11.85 2.94 -17.50
CA ALA A 117 -11.22 2.40 -16.28
C ALA A 117 -9.70 2.62 -16.28
N PHE A 118 -9.05 2.47 -17.44
CA PHE A 118 -7.62 2.78 -17.60
C PHE A 118 -7.31 4.26 -17.34
N GLU A 119 -8.09 5.17 -17.91
CA GLU A 119 -7.91 6.61 -17.72
C GLU A 119 -8.11 7.04 -16.25
N VAL A 120 -9.07 6.42 -15.56
CA VAL A 120 -9.29 6.67 -14.11
C VAL A 120 -8.09 6.20 -13.30
N TRP A 121 -7.62 4.96 -13.52
CA TRP A 121 -6.45 4.43 -12.83
C TRP A 121 -5.20 5.27 -13.11
N GLN A 122 -4.96 5.63 -14.37
CA GLN A 122 -3.81 6.45 -14.76
C GLN A 122 -3.83 7.84 -14.10
N ARG A 123 -5.02 8.47 -14.02
CA ARG A 123 -5.18 9.76 -13.33
C ARG A 123 -4.83 9.65 -11.85
N LEU A 124 -5.30 8.60 -11.18
CA LEU A 124 -5.00 8.35 -9.77
C LEU A 124 -3.51 8.09 -9.56
N GLN A 125 -2.87 7.33 -10.45
CA GLN A 125 -1.44 7.09 -10.38
C GLN A 125 -0.63 8.39 -10.55
N ALA A 126 -1.01 9.23 -11.51
CA ALA A 126 -0.35 10.52 -11.77
C ALA A 126 -0.57 11.55 -10.67
N SER A 127 -1.71 11.49 -9.96
CA SER A 127 -2.06 12.42 -8.88
C SER A 127 -1.76 11.86 -7.49
N ALA A 128 -0.90 10.84 -7.37
CA ALA A 128 -0.57 10.22 -6.10
C ALA A 128 0.00 11.28 -5.13
N PRO A 129 -0.65 11.51 -3.97
CA PRO A 129 -0.11 12.41 -2.96
C PRO A 129 1.15 11.79 -2.34
N SER A 130 1.94 12.63 -1.68
CA SER A 130 3.10 12.14 -0.91
C SER A 130 2.64 11.10 0.12
N PRO A 131 3.42 10.02 0.36
CA PRO A 131 3.11 9.00 1.37
C PRO A 131 2.80 9.55 2.78
N GLU A 132 3.36 10.72 3.08
CA GLU A 132 3.23 11.43 4.36
C GLU A 132 1.92 12.26 4.46
N ALA A 133 1.19 12.43 3.36
CA ALA A 133 -0.06 13.19 3.35
C ALA A 133 -1.21 12.42 4.02
N ALA A 134 -2.03 13.12 4.81
CA ALA A 134 -3.18 12.54 5.54
C ALA A 134 -4.22 11.82 4.63
N GLY A 135 -4.21 12.10 3.31
CA GLY A 135 -5.06 11.46 2.32
C GLY A 135 -4.44 10.26 1.58
N TYR A 136 -3.16 9.94 1.82
CA TYR A 136 -2.44 8.96 1.01
C TYR A 136 -3.07 7.56 1.03
N LEU A 137 -3.43 7.04 2.20
CA LEU A 137 -4.04 5.71 2.30
C LEU A 137 -5.38 5.62 1.59
N ALA A 138 -6.21 6.67 1.69
CA ALA A 138 -7.49 6.73 1.00
C ALA A 138 -7.29 6.80 -0.51
N HIS A 139 -6.32 7.59 -0.97
CA HIS A 139 -5.93 7.67 -2.39
C HIS A 139 -5.41 6.33 -2.92
N HIS A 140 -4.55 5.67 -2.16
CA HIS A 140 -4.01 4.36 -2.50
C HIS A 140 -5.10 3.28 -2.56
N ASP A 141 -6.07 3.31 -1.65
CA ASP A 141 -7.23 2.40 -1.72
C ASP A 141 -8.08 2.66 -2.98
N GLN A 142 -8.29 3.93 -3.35
CA GLN A 142 -8.97 4.31 -4.61
C GLN A 142 -8.18 3.85 -5.85
N GLU A 143 -6.86 4.02 -5.86
CA GLU A 143 -6.01 3.54 -6.96
C GLU A 143 -6.11 2.02 -7.09
N ARG A 144 -6.08 1.29 -5.97
CA ARG A 144 -6.22 -0.17 -5.95
C ARG A 144 -7.59 -0.62 -6.46
N GLU A 145 -8.65 0.09 -6.10
CA GLU A 145 -10.00 -0.20 -6.57
C GLU A 145 -10.11 0.05 -8.08
N ALA A 146 -9.64 1.20 -8.57
CA ALA A 146 -9.61 1.50 -10.00
C ALA A 146 -8.82 0.46 -10.80
N ARG A 147 -7.67 0.02 -10.27
CA ARG A 147 -6.86 -1.05 -10.85
C ARG A 147 -7.62 -2.38 -10.87
N ALA A 148 -8.32 -2.73 -9.80
CA ALA A 148 -9.11 -3.95 -9.72
C ALA A 148 -10.27 -3.95 -10.73
N THR A 149 -10.93 -2.82 -10.92
CA THR A 149 -11.98 -2.65 -11.94
C THR A 149 -11.43 -2.89 -13.36
N LEU A 150 -10.30 -2.27 -13.70
CA LEU A 150 -9.64 -2.47 -15.00
C LEU A 150 -9.25 -3.95 -15.21
N LEU A 151 -8.67 -4.59 -14.19
CA LEU A 151 -8.31 -6.01 -14.25
C LEU A 151 -9.54 -6.92 -14.40
N GLY A 152 -10.66 -6.58 -13.77
CA GLY A 152 -11.92 -7.33 -13.91
C GLY A 152 -12.47 -7.28 -15.34
N LEU A 153 -12.42 -6.11 -15.98
CA LEU A 153 -12.79 -5.95 -17.40
C LEU A 153 -11.83 -6.71 -18.32
N ALA A 154 -10.53 -6.63 -18.05
CA ALA A 154 -9.50 -7.36 -18.77
C ALA A 154 -9.66 -8.88 -18.64
N GLU A 155 -10.00 -9.37 -17.45
CA GLU A 155 -10.28 -10.79 -17.21
C GLU A 155 -11.53 -11.24 -17.97
N ALA A 156 -12.62 -10.46 -17.91
CA ALA A 156 -13.84 -10.77 -18.65
C ALA A 156 -13.60 -10.84 -20.17
N ALA A 157 -12.75 -9.95 -20.70
CA ALA A 157 -12.40 -9.91 -22.12
C ALA A 157 -11.60 -11.15 -22.59
N LEU A 158 -10.96 -11.91 -21.69
CA LEU A 158 -10.25 -13.14 -22.05
C LEU A 158 -11.23 -14.25 -22.47
N GLY A 159 -12.46 -14.22 -21.95
CA GLY A 159 -13.47 -15.23 -22.23
C GLY A 159 -12.93 -16.66 -22.01
N PRO A 160 -13.12 -17.59 -22.96
CA PRO A 160 -12.65 -18.97 -22.83
C PRO A 160 -11.12 -19.12 -22.68
N ALA A 161 -10.32 -18.15 -23.16
CA ALA A 161 -8.87 -18.20 -23.03
C ALA A 161 -8.39 -18.06 -21.57
N ALA A 162 -9.26 -17.57 -20.68
CA ALA A 162 -8.96 -17.47 -19.25
C ALA A 162 -8.68 -18.85 -18.64
N GLU A 163 -9.39 -19.91 -19.06
CA GLU A 163 -9.22 -21.25 -18.49
C GLU A 163 -7.83 -21.84 -18.77
N ALA A 164 -7.31 -21.63 -19.98
CA ALA A 164 -5.96 -22.05 -20.33
C ALA A 164 -4.90 -21.34 -19.47
N LEU A 165 -5.07 -20.04 -19.23
CA LEU A 165 -4.16 -19.26 -18.38
C LEU A 165 -4.27 -19.64 -16.90
N ARG A 166 -5.48 -19.96 -16.42
CA ARG A 166 -5.70 -20.46 -15.04
C ARG A 166 -5.00 -21.79 -14.84
N GLU A 167 -5.10 -22.68 -15.82
CA GLU A 167 -4.42 -23.98 -15.78
C GLU A 167 -2.90 -23.81 -15.77
N GLU A 168 -2.35 -22.95 -16.63
CA GLU A 168 -0.92 -22.64 -16.65
C GLU A 168 -0.45 -22.10 -15.29
N LEU A 169 -1.19 -21.17 -14.69
CA LEU A 169 -0.86 -20.62 -13.38
C LEU A 169 -0.92 -21.70 -12.29
N ARG A 170 -1.94 -22.56 -12.33
CA ARG A 170 -2.08 -23.67 -11.36
C ARG A 170 -0.86 -24.59 -11.42
N GLN A 171 -0.47 -25.03 -12.62
CA GLN A 171 0.71 -25.89 -12.83
C GLN A 171 2.00 -25.22 -12.35
N ARG A 172 2.16 -23.91 -12.57
CA ARG A 172 3.32 -23.14 -12.10
C ARG A 172 3.39 -23.08 -10.56
N LEU A 173 2.26 -22.89 -9.90
CA LEU A 173 2.21 -22.86 -8.44
C LEU A 173 2.40 -24.25 -7.82
N GLU A 174 1.86 -25.28 -8.45
CA GLU A 174 2.07 -26.68 -8.06
C GLU A 174 3.54 -27.07 -8.18
N ALA A 175 4.19 -26.73 -9.30
CA ALA A 175 5.63 -26.95 -9.50
C ALA A 175 6.53 -26.18 -8.52
N ALA A 176 6.00 -25.16 -7.84
CA ALA A 176 6.67 -24.42 -6.78
C ALA A 176 6.35 -24.97 -5.37
N ASP A 177 5.83 -26.19 -5.28
CA ASP A 177 5.39 -26.87 -4.05
C ASP A 177 4.38 -26.05 -3.23
N MET A 178 3.60 -25.18 -3.88
CA MET A 178 2.58 -24.40 -3.19
C MET A 178 1.29 -25.19 -3.06
N LYS A 179 0.95 -25.57 -1.83
CA LYS A 179 -0.31 -26.25 -1.53
C LYS A 179 -1.52 -25.39 -1.93
N GLU A 180 -2.32 -25.91 -2.86
CA GLU A 180 -3.57 -25.29 -3.30
C GLU A 180 -4.50 -24.97 -2.12
N GLY A 181 -5.14 -23.80 -2.18
CA GLY A 181 -6.04 -23.32 -1.13
C GLY A 181 -5.36 -22.75 0.13
N SER A 182 -4.03 -22.90 0.29
CA SER A 182 -3.29 -22.24 1.37
C SER A 182 -3.30 -20.71 1.25
N LEU A 183 -3.02 -20.00 2.36
CA LEU A 183 -2.94 -18.54 2.34
C LEU A 183 -1.83 -18.03 1.41
N VAL A 184 -0.71 -18.74 1.34
CA VAL A 184 0.42 -18.41 0.47
C VAL A 184 0.03 -18.62 -0.99
N TRP A 185 -0.61 -19.75 -1.29
CA TRP A 185 -1.12 -20.04 -2.63
C TRP A 185 -2.15 -19.00 -3.10
N LYS A 186 -3.10 -18.60 -2.24
CA LYS A 186 -4.10 -17.57 -2.60
C LYS A 186 -3.46 -16.21 -2.91
N ARG A 187 -2.42 -15.82 -2.17
CA ARG A 187 -1.69 -14.57 -2.41
C ARG A 187 -0.88 -14.64 -3.70
N ALA A 188 -0.17 -15.75 -3.92
CA ALA A 188 0.59 -15.99 -5.13
C ALA A 188 -0.34 -16.01 -6.35
N TRP A 189 -1.46 -16.73 -6.26
CA TRP A 189 -2.51 -16.76 -7.27
C TRP A 189 -2.97 -15.36 -7.64
N ASN A 190 -3.44 -14.57 -6.66
CA ASN A 190 -3.94 -13.22 -6.93
C ASN A 190 -2.88 -12.31 -7.58
N HIS A 191 -1.63 -12.39 -7.12
CA HIS A 191 -0.54 -11.59 -7.69
C HIS A 191 -0.21 -12.00 -9.13
N HIS A 192 -0.01 -13.30 -9.37
CA HIS A 192 0.41 -13.81 -10.67
C HIS A 192 -0.73 -13.78 -11.69
N TRP A 193 -1.97 -14.03 -11.26
CA TRP A 193 -3.15 -13.93 -12.11
C TRP A 193 -3.35 -12.52 -12.67
N ALA A 194 -3.30 -11.50 -11.80
CA ALA A 194 -3.38 -10.11 -12.22
C ALA A 194 -2.30 -9.74 -13.26
N ARG A 195 -1.08 -10.29 -13.10
CA ARG A 195 0.02 -10.09 -14.05
C ARG A 195 -0.20 -10.83 -15.36
N LEU A 196 -0.69 -12.07 -15.34
CA LEU A 196 -0.99 -12.83 -16.55
C LEU A 196 -2.09 -12.16 -17.37
N VAL A 197 -3.18 -11.73 -16.72
CA VAL A 197 -4.26 -10.97 -17.37
C VAL A 197 -3.72 -9.68 -17.98
N ALA A 198 -2.93 -8.90 -17.23
CA ALA A 198 -2.32 -7.68 -17.76
C ALA A 198 -1.42 -7.96 -18.97
N SER A 199 -0.57 -8.98 -18.88
CA SER A 199 0.40 -9.33 -19.92
C SER A 199 -0.27 -9.88 -21.18
N ALA A 200 -1.37 -10.62 -21.06
CA ALA A 200 -2.15 -11.12 -22.19
C ALA A 200 -2.60 -9.97 -23.09
N TRP A 201 -3.04 -8.86 -22.48
CA TRP A 201 -3.52 -7.67 -23.15
C TRP A 201 -2.47 -6.62 -23.45
N GLY A 202 -1.25 -6.72 -22.91
CA GLY A 202 -0.26 -5.65 -23.00
C GLY A 202 -0.62 -4.43 -22.14
N LEU A 203 -1.39 -4.63 -21.06
CA LEU A 203 -1.72 -3.55 -20.12
C LEU A 203 -0.46 -3.11 -19.35
N PRO A 204 -0.18 -1.79 -19.29
CA PRO A 204 1.01 -1.23 -18.65
C PRO A 204 0.82 -1.10 -17.13
N LEU A 205 0.34 -2.15 -16.48
CA LEU A 205 0.19 -2.16 -15.03
C LEU A 205 1.58 -2.36 -14.39
N GLY A 206 2.21 -1.26 -13.98
CA GLY A 206 3.43 -1.26 -13.17
C GLY A 206 3.33 -2.11 -11.89
N GLY A 207 4.48 -2.51 -11.36
CA GLY A 207 4.65 -3.50 -10.29
C GLY A 207 3.74 -3.36 -9.05
N ALA A 208 3.40 -4.52 -8.48
CA ALA A 208 2.62 -4.65 -7.24
C ALA A 208 3.46 -4.43 -5.98
#